data_AF-A0A094CFU8-F1
#
_entry.id   AF-A0A094CFU8-F1
#
_cell.length_a   1.000
_cell.length_b   1.000
_cell.length_c   1.000
_cell.angle_alpha   90.00
_cell.angle_beta   90.00
_cell.angle_gamma   90.00
#
_symmetry.space_group_name_H-M   'P 1'
#
loop_
_entity.id
_entity.type
_entity.pdbx_description
1 polymer ?
#
loop_
_entity_poly.entity_id
_entity_poly.type
_entity_poly.pdbx_seq_one_letter_code
_entity_poly.pdbx_strand_id
1 'polypeptide(L)'
;MSTRQRKKSTPDTIADKVIKAEGKVKDALVVLWDDLPSWQQDNHYIISGYRPASASFTKSFGSLGYLHNESVNIFSHLIPSIGSVFSAVALYRVVVPRYDSITQGDILAFASFFTGAAFCLGMSATYHTISNHSYFVARFGNKLDYVGIVFLITGSFIPSVYYGFYCHPHLQRTYWTMICTLGLGCATVSIFEKFRTPAWRPYRAAMFVAMGLSAVFPVLHGVEIHGVQDMRDRIGLVWLLTQGALYILGAGIYAARWPERTAPGKYDIWGNIPSNIPLSYLYYIPSYKMASRAQQIAGHLNWPKGMLAGQVAIITGSGQGIGAEAARLFANEGAKVVVADIDAAKAADVAKKINESGGSAIAVAGDVLDENYLKTLVKKAAEFGNGKIHIIVNNAGFTWDGVIHKMTDKQWETMLAVHNTAPFKLVRAAAPFFRVKDGEPRNIINISSTSGVHGNAGQANYAVGKAGIVGLTKVIAKEWGPQFGVRANTIAFGHIATRLTQAKEKGAFVTTPDGEKIAIGIPGMGEPPKDGSVAYADIPLRRPGHPSEGASSILAVASPLFSYVSGQTIMVTGGRNM
;
A
#
# COMPACT_ATOMS: atom_id res chain seq x y z
N MET A 1 -6.93 53.11 -63.83
CA MET A 1 -6.16 52.11 -63.06
C MET A 1 -7.00 50.84 -62.96
N SER A 2 -6.59 49.77 -63.64
CA SER A 2 -7.28 48.47 -63.59
C SER A 2 -6.63 47.59 -62.52
N THR A 3 -7.36 47.27 -61.45
CA THR A 3 -6.91 46.36 -60.39
C THR A 3 -7.03 44.92 -60.86
N ARG A 4 -5.89 44.28 -61.13
CA ARG A 4 -5.76 42.87 -61.51
C ARG A 4 -6.09 41.98 -60.31
N GLN A 5 -7.22 41.28 -60.33
CA GLN A 5 -7.55 40.27 -59.31
C GLN A 5 -6.57 39.08 -59.40
N ARG A 6 -5.92 38.77 -58.28
CA ARG A 6 -4.99 37.64 -58.13
C ARG A 6 -5.80 36.33 -58.13
N LYS A 7 -5.63 35.47 -59.15
CA LYS A 7 -6.15 34.08 -59.13
C LYS A 7 -5.46 33.32 -58.00
N LYS A 8 -6.25 32.73 -57.08
CA LYS A 8 -5.77 31.83 -56.01
C LYS A 8 -4.95 30.69 -56.62
N SER A 9 -3.85 30.31 -55.95
CA SER A 9 -2.96 29.24 -56.42
C SER A 9 -3.57 27.87 -56.16
N THR A 10 -3.24 26.87 -56.99
CA THR A 10 -3.79 25.49 -56.92
C THR A 10 -3.71 24.84 -55.52
N PRO A 11 -2.66 25.07 -54.70
CA PRO A 11 -2.61 24.61 -53.31
C PRO A 11 -3.67 25.24 -52.41
N ASP A 12 -3.96 26.54 -52.58
CA ASP A 12 -4.97 27.26 -51.80
C ASP A 12 -6.38 26.70 -52.07
N THR A 13 -6.63 26.30 -53.32
CA THR A 13 -7.90 25.68 -53.73
C THR A 13 -8.06 24.25 -53.21
N ILE A 14 -6.96 23.52 -52.99
CA ILE A 14 -6.98 22.18 -52.40
C ILE A 14 -7.19 22.29 -50.89
N ALA A 15 -6.50 23.20 -50.20
CA ALA A 15 -6.73 23.47 -48.78
C ALA A 15 -8.17 23.93 -48.52
N ASP A 16 -8.71 24.86 -49.30
CA ASP A 16 -10.11 25.30 -49.20
C ASP A 16 -11.11 24.15 -49.47
N LYS A 17 -10.76 23.21 -50.37
CA LYS A 17 -11.60 22.01 -50.64
C LYS A 17 -11.51 20.96 -49.54
N VAL A 18 -10.34 20.75 -48.92
CA VAL A 18 -10.17 19.84 -47.77
C VAL A 18 -10.91 20.40 -46.56
N ILE A 19 -10.82 21.70 -46.30
CA ILE A 19 -11.58 22.36 -45.23
C ILE A 19 -13.09 22.29 -45.49
N LYS A 20 -13.54 22.49 -46.74
CA LYS A 20 -14.96 22.29 -47.12
C LYS A 20 -15.40 20.83 -47.05
N ALA A 21 -14.52 19.88 -47.35
CA ALA A 21 -14.82 18.45 -47.26
C ALA A 21 -14.89 17.99 -45.80
N GLU A 22 -13.99 18.43 -44.93
CA GLU A 22 -14.08 18.22 -43.47
C GLU A 22 -15.33 18.89 -42.89
N GLY A 23 -15.68 20.10 -43.33
CA GLY A 23 -16.93 20.78 -42.96
C GLY A 23 -18.16 19.97 -43.36
N LYS A 24 -18.23 19.51 -44.62
CA LYS A 24 -19.34 18.68 -45.12
C LYS A 24 -19.41 17.28 -44.48
N VAL A 25 -18.30 16.70 -44.06
CA VAL A 25 -18.26 15.42 -43.32
C VAL A 25 -18.69 15.61 -41.87
N LYS A 26 -18.35 16.74 -41.24
CA LYS A 26 -18.85 17.11 -39.90
C LYS A 26 -20.36 17.36 -39.90
N ASP A 27 -20.88 18.04 -40.93
CA ASP A 27 -22.33 18.26 -41.11
C ASP A 27 -23.10 16.95 -41.39
N ALA A 28 -22.42 15.87 -41.78
CA ALA A 28 -23.04 14.55 -42.00
C ALA A 28 -23.02 13.63 -40.76
N LEU A 29 -22.23 13.96 -39.73
CA LEU A 29 -22.07 13.13 -38.52
C LEU A 29 -22.93 13.59 -37.34
N VAL A 30 -23.33 14.87 -37.32
CA VAL A 30 -24.18 15.44 -36.28
C VAL A 30 -25.42 16.13 -36.86
N VAL A 31 -26.50 16.20 -36.08
CA VAL A 31 -27.80 16.76 -36.46
C VAL A 31 -28.27 17.83 -35.46
N LEU A 32 -29.26 18.62 -35.86
CA LEU A 32 -29.91 19.62 -35.00
C LEU A 32 -30.97 18.96 -34.11
N TRP A 33 -31.35 19.65 -33.03
CA TRP A 33 -32.37 19.20 -32.08
C TRP A 33 -33.71 18.85 -32.76
N ASP A 34 -34.15 19.69 -33.69
CA ASP A 34 -35.44 19.52 -34.38
C ASP A 34 -35.43 18.34 -35.37
N ASP A 35 -34.25 17.87 -35.78
CA ASP A 35 -34.06 16.71 -36.67
C ASP A 35 -34.04 15.37 -35.89
N LEU A 36 -34.04 15.42 -34.56
CA LEU A 36 -34.02 14.23 -33.72
C LEU A 36 -35.39 13.54 -33.66
N PRO A 37 -35.40 12.19 -33.60
CA PRO A 37 -36.61 11.49 -33.21
C PRO A 37 -36.98 11.84 -31.76
N SER A 38 -38.29 11.88 -31.48
CA SER A 38 -38.84 12.33 -30.19
C SER A 38 -38.27 11.63 -28.95
N TRP A 39 -37.78 10.39 -29.09
CA TRP A 39 -37.18 9.64 -27.99
C TRP A 39 -35.74 10.05 -27.63
N GLN A 40 -35.03 10.76 -28.53
CA GLN A 40 -33.70 11.34 -28.28
C GLN A 40 -33.79 12.79 -27.78
N GLN A 41 -34.97 13.40 -27.87
CA GLN A 41 -35.21 14.78 -27.45
C GLN A 41 -35.32 14.90 -25.93
N ASP A 42 -34.18 14.86 -25.21
CA ASP A 42 -34.16 15.16 -23.77
C ASP A 42 -34.10 16.68 -23.50
N ASN A 43 -33.06 17.39 -23.97
CA ASN A 43 -32.76 18.78 -23.60
C ASN A 43 -32.84 19.81 -24.74
N HIS A 44 -33.97 20.52 -24.83
CA HIS A 44 -34.22 21.54 -25.85
C HIS A 44 -33.31 22.78 -25.77
N TYR A 45 -32.50 22.95 -24.72
CA TYR A 45 -31.52 24.05 -24.65
C TYR A 45 -30.23 23.74 -25.41
N ILE A 46 -29.97 22.47 -25.72
CA ILE A 46 -28.88 22.04 -26.59
C ILE A 46 -29.46 21.98 -28.01
N ILE A 47 -28.91 22.78 -28.93
CA ILE A 47 -29.54 23.05 -30.24
C ILE A 47 -28.91 22.22 -31.36
N SER A 48 -27.63 21.91 -31.25
CA SER A 48 -26.83 21.24 -32.29
C SER A 48 -25.87 20.19 -31.72
N GLY A 49 -25.15 19.49 -32.61
CA GLY A 49 -24.09 18.55 -32.21
C GLY A 49 -24.60 17.17 -31.79
N TYR A 50 -25.87 16.84 -32.05
CA TYR A 50 -26.43 15.54 -31.70
C TYR A 50 -26.03 14.43 -32.66
N ARG A 51 -25.90 13.21 -32.17
CA ARG A 51 -25.71 12.04 -33.05
C ARG A 51 -27.06 11.55 -33.59
N PRO A 52 -27.17 11.29 -34.90
CA PRO A 52 -28.38 10.69 -35.47
C PRO A 52 -28.61 9.28 -34.93
N ALA A 53 -29.86 8.82 -35.00
CA ALA A 53 -30.24 7.44 -34.68
C ALA A 53 -29.46 6.46 -35.57
N SER A 54 -28.64 5.61 -34.96
CA SER A 54 -27.68 4.78 -35.69
C SER A 54 -28.17 3.38 -36.02
N ALA A 55 -29.07 2.84 -35.21
CA ALA A 55 -29.48 1.43 -35.17
C ALA A 55 -28.28 0.45 -35.18
N SER A 56 -27.10 0.88 -34.73
CA SER A 56 -25.86 0.13 -34.85
C SER A 56 -24.91 0.43 -33.71
N PHE A 57 -24.56 -0.59 -32.92
CA PHE A 57 -23.55 -0.49 -31.88
C PHE A 57 -22.21 -0.05 -32.45
N THR A 58 -21.79 -0.59 -33.59
CA THR A 58 -20.53 -0.20 -34.25
C THR A 58 -20.49 1.30 -34.54
N LYS A 59 -21.58 1.88 -35.04
CA LYS A 59 -21.66 3.34 -35.26
C LYS A 59 -21.69 4.13 -33.95
N SER A 60 -22.40 3.63 -32.92
CA SER A 60 -22.42 4.24 -31.58
C SER A 60 -21.05 4.25 -30.92
N PHE A 61 -20.31 3.14 -30.93
CA PHE A 61 -18.93 3.09 -30.44
C PHE A 61 -17.95 3.85 -31.34
N GLY A 62 -18.18 3.87 -32.66
CA GLY A 62 -17.41 4.69 -33.60
C GLY A 62 -17.49 6.18 -33.30
N SER A 63 -18.53 6.63 -32.59
CA SER A 63 -18.66 8.04 -32.19
C SER A 63 -17.63 8.52 -31.17
N LEU A 64 -16.94 7.61 -30.48
CA LEU A 64 -15.82 7.95 -29.61
C LEU A 64 -14.68 8.67 -30.36
N GLY A 65 -14.61 8.49 -31.69
CA GLY A 65 -13.58 9.09 -32.55
C GLY A 65 -13.88 10.51 -33.05
N TYR A 66 -15.05 11.09 -32.75
CA TYR A 66 -15.38 12.46 -33.16
C TYR A 66 -16.16 13.21 -32.07
N LEU A 67 -16.24 14.53 -32.20
CA LEU A 67 -16.84 15.40 -31.20
C LEU A 67 -18.36 15.57 -31.43
N HIS A 68 -19.15 15.38 -30.38
CA HIS A 68 -20.60 15.52 -30.35
C HIS A 68 -21.09 15.89 -28.94
N ASN A 69 -22.38 16.16 -28.78
CA ASN A 69 -23.01 16.63 -27.54
C ASN A 69 -22.91 15.67 -26.34
N GLU A 70 -22.53 14.42 -26.59
CA GLU A 70 -22.37 13.36 -25.57
C GLU A 70 -20.89 13.03 -25.29
N SER A 71 -19.93 13.63 -26.02
CA SER A 71 -18.51 13.28 -25.88
C SER A 71 -17.99 13.56 -24.47
N VAL A 72 -18.33 14.70 -23.88
CA VAL A 72 -17.94 15.04 -22.50
C VAL A 72 -18.56 14.06 -21.51
N ASN A 73 -19.82 13.67 -21.70
CA ASN A 73 -20.52 12.73 -20.83
C ASN A 73 -19.86 11.36 -20.85
N ILE A 74 -19.49 10.86 -22.03
CA ILE A 74 -18.81 9.58 -22.18
C ILE A 74 -17.44 9.61 -21.53
N PHE A 75 -16.55 10.53 -21.92
CA PHE A 75 -15.16 10.50 -21.45
C PHE A 75 -15.02 10.89 -19.97
N SER A 76 -15.89 11.78 -19.48
CA SER A 76 -15.89 12.16 -18.07
C SER A 76 -16.28 11.00 -17.13
N HIS A 77 -16.91 9.94 -17.63
CA HIS A 77 -17.20 8.74 -16.85
C HIS A 77 -16.32 7.54 -17.23
N LEU A 78 -15.98 7.38 -18.51
CA LEU A 78 -15.16 6.27 -18.99
C LEU A 78 -13.75 6.28 -18.40
N ILE A 79 -13.08 7.45 -18.42
CA ILE A 79 -11.71 7.58 -17.90
C ILE A 79 -11.67 7.26 -16.40
N PRO A 80 -12.52 7.85 -15.55
CA PRO A 80 -12.54 7.51 -14.12
C PRO A 80 -12.99 6.08 -13.83
N SER A 81 -13.90 5.50 -14.64
CA SER A 81 -14.28 4.10 -14.51
C SER A 81 -13.06 3.18 -14.61
N ILE A 82 -12.26 3.35 -15.67
CA ILE A 82 -11.02 2.57 -15.87
C ILE A 82 -9.99 2.92 -14.78
N GLY A 83 -9.81 4.21 -14.49
CA GLY A 83 -8.88 4.69 -13.46
C GLY A 83 -9.17 4.14 -12.06
N SER A 84 -10.44 3.93 -11.71
CA SER A 84 -10.85 3.37 -10.42
C SER A 84 -10.38 1.92 -10.23
N VAL A 85 -10.41 1.11 -11.29
CA VAL A 85 -9.92 -0.29 -11.27
C VAL A 85 -8.41 -0.31 -11.07
N PHE A 86 -7.66 0.51 -11.82
CA PHE A 86 -6.20 0.61 -11.64
C PHE A 86 -5.82 1.14 -10.26
N SER A 87 -6.55 2.13 -9.76
CA SER A 87 -6.33 2.70 -8.43
C SER A 87 -6.57 1.66 -7.34
N ALA A 88 -7.61 0.82 -7.45
CA ALA A 88 -7.88 -0.26 -6.52
C ALA A 88 -6.73 -1.29 -6.48
N VAL A 89 -6.23 -1.72 -7.64
CA VAL A 89 -5.10 -2.66 -7.74
C VAL A 89 -3.81 -2.05 -7.19
N ALA A 90 -3.53 -0.79 -7.51
CA ALA A 90 -2.35 -0.09 -7.00
C ALA A 90 -2.40 0.05 -5.47
N LEU A 91 -3.56 0.45 -4.93
CA LEU A 91 -3.77 0.57 -3.49
C LEU A 91 -3.57 -0.77 -2.79
N TYR A 92 -4.17 -1.85 -3.32
CA TYR A 92 -4.01 -3.20 -2.78
C TYR A 92 -2.53 -3.61 -2.71
N ARG A 93 -1.78 -3.40 -3.79
CA ARG A 93 -0.35 -3.77 -3.86
C ARG A 93 0.55 -2.97 -2.92
N VAL A 94 0.17 -1.74 -2.58
CA VAL A 94 0.94 -0.88 -1.68
C VAL A 94 0.57 -1.12 -0.22
N VAL A 95 -0.72 -1.30 0.06
CA VAL A 95 -1.25 -1.31 1.42
C VAL A 95 -1.14 -2.70 2.05
N VAL A 96 -1.50 -3.76 1.33
CA VAL A 96 -1.51 -5.13 1.89
C VAL A 96 -0.13 -5.60 2.36
N PRO A 97 0.97 -5.45 1.59
CA PRO A 97 2.29 -5.90 2.06
C PRO A 97 2.87 -5.05 3.20
N ARG A 98 2.30 -3.86 3.44
CA ARG A 98 2.83 -2.88 4.40
C ARG A 98 2.28 -3.06 5.81
N TYR A 99 1.12 -3.71 5.96
CA TYR A 99 0.45 -3.85 7.25
C TYR A 99 -0.07 -5.27 7.46
N ASP A 100 0.59 -6.01 8.35
CA ASP A 100 0.18 -7.36 8.74
C ASP A 100 -1.17 -7.40 9.47
N SER A 101 -1.65 -6.25 9.95
CA SER A 101 -2.94 -6.11 10.64
C SER A 101 -4.15 -6.01 9.69
N ILE A 102 -3.94 -5.98 8.38
CA ILE A 102 -5.05 -5.87 7.41
C ILE A 102 -5.86 -7.16 7.41
N THR A 103 -7.17 -7.00 7.62
CA THR A 103 -8.12 -8.11 7.60
C THR A 103 -8.79 -8.23 6.23
N GLN A 104 -9.45 -9.37 5.99
CA GLN A 104 -10.33 -9.53 4.83
C GLN A 104 -11.47 -8.50 4.83
N GLY A 105 -11.93 -8.06 6.00
CA GLY A 105 -12.95 -7.03 6.13
C GLY A 105 -12.50 -5.69 5.54
N ASP A 106 -11.24 -5.30 5.76
CA ASP A 106 -10.67 -4.07 5.18
C ASP A 106 -10.63 -4.12 3.66
N ILE A 107 -10.20 -5.26 3.10
CA ILE A 107 -10.13 -5.48 1.66
C ILE A 107 -11.53 -5.36 1.05
N LEU A 108 -12.53 -6.02 1.65
CA LEU A 108 -13.92 -5.99 1.16
C LEU A 108 -14.56 -4.60 1.29
N ALA A 109 -14.27 -3.86 2.36
CA ALA A 109 -14.77 -2.51 2.56
C ALA A 109 -14.27 -1.55 1.47
N PHE A 110 -12.98 -1.57 1.16
CA PHE A 110 -12.42 -0.77 0.07
C PHE A 110 -12.86 -1.24 -1.31
N ALA A 111 -12.90 -2.55 -1.54
CA ALA A 111 -13.36 -3.12 -2.82
C ALA A 111 -14.79 -2.68 -3.13
N SER A 112 -15.68 -2.65 -2.14
CA SER A 112 -17.07 -2.22 -2.31
C SER A 112 -17.20 -0.82 -2.91
N PHE A 113 -16.38 0.13 -2.46
CA PHE A 113 -16.36 1.49 -2.99
C PHE A 113 -15.84 1.53 -4.43
N PHE A 114 -14.69 0.91 -4.71
CA PHE A 114 -14.09 0.93 -6.04
C PHE A 114 -14.95 0.18 -7.07
N THR A 115 -15.55 -0.94 -6.68
CA THR A 115 -16.51 -1.67 -7.52
C THR A 115 -17.75 -0.81 -7.79
N GLY A 116 -18.31 -0.14 -6.77
CA GLY A 116 -19.45 0.77 -6.95
C GLY A 116 -19.11 1.93 -7.91
N ALA A 117 -17.93 2.52 -7.77
CA ALA A 117 -17.45 3.59 -8.65
C ALA A 117 -17.25 3.11 -10.09
N ALA A 118 -16.50 2.01 -10.29
CA ALA A 118 -16.28 1.44 -11.61
C ALA A 118 -17.60 1.07 -12.31
N PHE A 119 -18.53 0.47 -11.57
CA PHE A 119 -19.80 0.02 -12.12
C PHE A 119 -20.71 1.19 -12.49
N CYS A 120 -20.86 2.18 -11.61
CA CYS A 120 -21.67 3.38 -11.88
C CYS A 120 -21.15 4.16 -13.10
N LEU A 121 -19.86 4.48 -13.09
CA LEU A 121 -19.24 5.28 -14.14
C LEU A 121 -19.18 4.51 -15.46
N GLY A 122 -18.90 3.20 -15.41
CA GLY A 122 -18.90 2.33 -16.57
C GLY A 122 -20.27 2.20 -17.22
N MET A 123 -21.34 2.02 -16.43
CA MET A 123 -22.71 1.95 -16.97
C MET A 123 -23.17 3.29 -17.55
N SER A 124 -22.83 4.41 -16.91
CA SER A 124 -23.13 5.74 -17.45
C SER A 124 -22.39 6.01 -18.76
N ALA A 125 -21.08 5.77 -18.81
CA ALA A 125 -20.29 5.90 -20.04
C ALA A 125 -20.83 5.02 -21.17
N THR A 126 -21.23 3.80 -20.83
CA THR A 126 -21.84 2.86 -21.77
C THR A 126 -23.17 3.39 -22.30
N TYR A 127 -24.06 3.86 -21.42
CA TYR A 127 -25.34 4.46 -21.80
C TYR A 127 -25.13 5.64 -22.75
N HIS A 128 -24.31 6.61 -22.36
CA HIS A 128 -24.04 7.78 -23.19
C HIS A 128 -23.38 7.40 -24.53
N THR A 129 -22.61 6.32 -24.58
CA THR A 129 -22.06 5.81 -25.85
C THR A 129 -23.16 5.25 -26.76
N ILE A 130 -24.08 4.46 -26.22
CA ILE A 130 -25.12 3.76 -27.00
C ILE A 130 -26.46 4.52 -27.09
N SER A 131 -26.55 5.73 -26.52
CA SER A 131 -27.81 6.48 -26.42
C SER A 131 -28.41 6.86 -27.78
N ASN A 132 -27.64 6.84 -28.86
CA ASN A 132 -28.12 7.07 -30.22
C ASN A 132 -28.51 5.80 -30.99
N HIS A 133 -28.44 4.61 -30.38
CA HIS A 133 -28.68 3.35 -31.10
C HIS A 133 -30.12 3.22 -31.59
N SER A 134 -31.05 2.95 -30.68
CA SER A 134 -32.49 2.82 -30.97
C SER A 134 -33.29 3.11 -29.71
N TYR A 135 -34.59 3.35 -29.86
CA TYR A 135 -35.50 3.61 -28.75
C TYR A 135 -35.35 2.59 -27.60
N PHE A 136 -35.32 1.30 -27.92
CA PHE A 136 -35.22 0.23 -26.93
C PHE A 136 -33.87 0.22 -26.21
N VAL A 137 -32.77 0.36 -26.95
CA VAL A 137 -31.41 0.31 -26.40
C VAL A 137 -31.14 1.52 -25.52
N ALA A 138 -31.49 2.73 -25.96
CA ALA A 138 -31.32 3.94 -25.18
C ALA A 138 -32.16 3.89 -23.88
N ARG A 139 -33.38 3.36 -23.97
CA ARG A 139 -34.24 3.17 -22.80
C ARG A 139 -33.67 2.18 -21.80
N PHE A 140 -33.17 1.05 -22.26
CA PHE A 140 -32.55 0.05 -21.39
C PHE A 140 -31.26 0.58 -20.75
N GLY A 141 -30.37 1.19 -21.54
CA GLY A 141 -29.14 1.78 -21.05
C GLY A 141 -29.38 2.86 -20.00
N ASN A 142 -30.39 3.70 -20.18
CA ASN A 142 -30.71 4.73 -19.20
C ASN A 142 -31.18 4.16 -17.84
N LYS A 143 -31.89 3.01 -17.83
CA LYS A 143 -32.24 2.31 -16.59
C LYS A 143 -30.99 1.83 -15.85
N LEU A 144 -30.04 1.25 -16.58
CA LEU A 144 -28.77 0.79 -16.01
C LEU A 144 -27.94 1.94 -15.45
N ASP A 145 -27.96 3.09 -16.13
CA ASP A 145 -27.28 4.30 -15.68
C ASP A 145 -27.81 4.79 -14.31
N TYR A 146 -29.14 4.88 -14.16
CA TYR A 146 -29.75 5.20 -12.86
C TYR A 146 -29.47 4.16 -11.77
N VAL A 147 -29.49 2.87 -12.11
CA VAL A 147 -29.10 1.80 -11.19
C VAL A 147 -27.64 1.94 -10.78
N GLY A 148 -26.76 2.38 -11.68
CA GLY A 148 -25.36 2.68 -11.38
C GLY A 148 -25.19 3.68 -10.24
N ILE A 149 -25.96 4.77 -10.25
CA ILE A 149 -25.95 5.79 -9.17
C ILE A 149 -26.27 5.14 -7.83
N VAL A 150 -27.27 4.26 -7.78
CA VAL A 150 -27.66 3.54 -6.56
C VAL A 150 -26.52 2.66 -6.05
N PHE A 151 -25.83 1.94 -6.93
CA PHE A 151 -24.68 1.11 -6.56
C PHE A 151 -23.52 1.94 -6.00
N LEU A 152 -23.23 3.11 -6.59
CA LEU A 152 -22.19 4.00 -6.08
C LEU A 152 -22.53 4.56 -4.70
N ILE A 153 -23.76 5.05 -4.49
CA ILE A 153 -24.18 5.54 -3.17
C ILE A 153 -24.08 4.42 -2.15
N THR A 154 -24.62 3.23 -2.44
CA THR A 154 -24.57 2.08 -1.54
C THR A 154 -23.14 1.64 -1.23
N GLY A 155 -22.29 1.49 -2.26
CA GLY A 155 -20.90 1.09 -2.12
C GLY A 155 -20.05 2.10 -1.34
N SER A 156 -20.40 3.39 -1.40
CA SER A 156 -19.73 4.43 -0.61
C SER A 156 -20.05 4.37 0.89
N PHE A 157 -21.21 3.86 1.28
CA PHE A 157 -21.59 3.72 2.69
C PHE A 157 -20.85 2.57 3.39
N ILE A 158 -20.52 1.50 2.65
CA ILE A 158 -19.89 0.30 3.23
C ILE A 158 -18.62 0.63 4.02
N PRO A 159 -17.57 1.25 3.44
CA PRO A 159 -16.35 1.56 4.18
C PRO A 159 -16.56 2.62 5.27
N SER A 160 -17.39 3.64 5.04
CA SER A 160 -17.64 4.68 6.04
C SER A 160 -18.31 4.12 7.30
N VAL A 161 -19.27 3.21 7.14
CA VAL A 161 -19.93 2.53 8.27
C VAL A 161 -18.99 1.50 8.91
N TYR A 162 -18.20 0.77 8.11
CA TYR A 162 -17.22 -0.21 8.61
C TYR A 162 -16.20 0.44 9.56
N TYR A 163 -15.56 1.53 9.12
CA TYR A 163 -14.56 2.23 9.94
C TYR A 163 -15.19 3.11 11.03
N GLY A 164 -16.34 3.72 10.75
CA GLY A 164 -17.06 4.55 11.72
C GLY A 164 -17.56 3.76 12.93
N PHE A 165 -17.94 2.50 12.73
CA PHE A 165 -18.49 1.63 13.77
C PHE A 165 -17.68 0.35 13.95
N TYR A 166 -16.37 0.41 13.77
CA TYR A 166 -15.49 -0.78 13.78
C TYR A 166 -15.68 -1.65 15.03
N CYS A 167 -15.80 -1.01 16.20
CA CYS A 167 -16.02 -1.68 17.49
C CYS A 167 -17.50 -2.02 17.79
N HIS A 168 -18.43 -1.67 16.88
CA HIS A 168 -19.87 -1.78 17.09
C HIS A 168 -20.55 -2.56 15.93
N PRO A 169 -20.36 -3.89 15.84
CA PRO A 169 -20.87 -4.70 14.71
C PRO A 169 -22.40 -4.66 14.55
N HIS A 170 -23.14 -4.41 15.63
CA HIS A 170 -24.60 -4.28 15.56
C HIS A 170 -25.00 -3.00 14.80
N LEU A 171 -24.32 -1.87 15.03
CA LEU A 171 -24.56 -0.62 14.31
C LEU A 171 -24.15 -0.73 12.84
N GLN A 172 -23.05 -1.44 12.54
CA GLN A 172 -22.68 -1.74 11.15
C GLN A 172 -23.81 -2.43 10.41
N ARG A 173 -24.35 -3.52 10.98
CA ARG A 173 -25.48 -4.25 10.39
C ARG A 173 -26.70 -3.37 10.22
N THR A 174 -27.08 -2.59 11.23
CA THR A 174 -28.24 -1.69 11.16
C THR A 174 -28.12 -0.71 10.00
N TYR A 175 -26.98 -0.01 9.88
CA TYR A 175 -26.80 1.00 8.84
C TYR A 175 -26.56 0.42 7.46
N TRP A 176 -25.93 -0.75 7.35
CA TRP A 176 -25.84 -1.48 6.08
C TRP A 176 -27.21 -1.97 5.62
N THR A 177 -28.04 -2.54 6.51
CA THR A 177 -29.41 -2.90 6.17
C THR A 177 -30.22 -1.68 5.74
N MET A 178 -30.08 -0.54 6.42
CA MET A 178 -30.74 0.70 6.04
C MET A 178 -30.38 1.12 4.60
N ILE A 179 -29.09 1.29 4.29
CA ILE A 179 -28.68 1.77 2.97
C ILE A 179 -28.97 0.77 1.86
N CYS A 180 -28.83 -0.54 2.11
CA CYS A 180 -29.17 -1.57 1.13
C CYS A 180 -30.68 -1.59 0.84
N THR A 181 -31.53 -1.39 1.86
CA THR A 181 -32.99 -1.33 1.69
C THR A 181 -33.41 -0.07 0.91
N LEU A 182 -32.85 1.09 1.28
CA LEU A 182 -33.07 2.34 0.54
C LEU A 182 -32.58 2.23 -0.90
N GLY A 183 -31.41 1.60 -1.11
CA GLY A 183 -30.85 1.35 -2.42
C GLY A 183 -31.74 0.45 -3.27
N LEU A 184 -32.23 -0.67 -2.72
CA LEU A 184 -33.15 -1.55 -3.42
C LEU A 184 -34.44 -0.81 -3.83
N GLY A 185 -35.00 0.01 -2.94
CA GLY A 185 -36.15 0.87 -3.24
C GLY A 185 -35.85 1.85 -4.39
N CYS A 186 -34.73 2.56 -4.32
CA CYS A 186 -34.30 3.50 -5.35
C CYS A 186 -34.04 2.81 -6.70
N ALA A 187 -33.43 1.62 -6.71
CA ALA A 187 -33.20 0.85 -7.92
C ALA A 187 -34.53 0.40 -8.55
N THR A 188 -35.49 -0.03 -7.73
CA THR A 188 -36.83 -0.41 -8.19
C THR A 188 -37.58 0.76 -8.82
N VAL A 189 -37.49 1.95 -8.22
CA VAL A 189 -38.08 3.16 -8.80
C VAL A 189 -37.36 3.57 -10.09
N SER A 190 -36.04 3.40 -10.14
CA SER A 190 -35.20 3.77 -11.29
C SER A 190 -35.49 2.98 -12.56
N ILE A 191 -36.03 1.76 -12.45
CA ILE A 191 -36.40 0.93 -13.60
C ILE A 191 -37.82 1.23 -14.14
N PHE A 192 -38.62 2.04 -13.44
CA PHE A 192 -39.96 2.43 -13.88
C PHE A 192 -39.91 3.38 -15.08
N GLU A 193 -40.75 3.10 -16.08
CA GLU A 193 -40.80 3.82 -17.36
C GLU A 193 -41.04 5.33 -17.17
N LYS A 194 -41.96 5.70 -16.27
CA LYS A 194 -42.33 7.10 -16.03
C LYS A 194 -41.19 7.91 -15.42
N PHE A 195 -40.35 7.26 -14.61
CA PHE A 195 -39.26 7.89 -13.87
C PHE A 195 -38.22 8.52 -14.81
N ARG A 196 -38.04 7.96 -16.02
CA ARG A 196 -37.09 8.45 -17.03
C ARG A 196 -37.53 9.72 -17.76
N THR A 197 -38.83 10.03 -17.76
CA THR A 197 -39.35 11.16 -18.54
C THR A 197 -38.75 12.50 -18.07
N PRO A 198 -38.58 13.50 -18.96
CA PRO A 198 -38.02 14.80 -18.58
C PRO A 198 -38.78 15.49 -17.43
N ALA A 199 -40.11 15.30 -17.36
CA ALA A 199 -40.97 15.82 -16.29
C ALA A 199 -40.60 15.29 -14.89
N TRP A 200 -39.99 14.11 -14.81
CA TRP A 200 -39.61 13.48 -13.54
C TRP A 200 -38.20 13.84 -13.06
N ARG A 201 -37.44 14.63 -13.84
CA ARG A 201 -36.06 15.04 -13.50
C ARG A 201 -35.88 15.56 -12.06
N PRO A 202 -36.66 16.54 -11.56
CA PRO A 202 -36.45 17.04 -10.20
C PRO A 202 -36.72 15.98 -9.14
N TYR A 203 -37.68 15.08 -9.38
CA TYR A 203 -37.99 13.96 -8.48
C TYR A 203 -36.88 12.91 -8.47
N ARG A 204 -36.25 12.63 -9.62
CA ARG A 204 -35.06 11.77 -9.68
C ARG A 204 -33.91 12.36 -8.86
N ALA A 205 -33.62 13.64 -9.07
CA ALA A 205 -32.59 14.35 -8.34
C ALA A 205 -32.86 14.30 -6.83
N ALA A 206 -34.09 14.60 -6.41
CA ALA A 206 -34.49 14.55 -5.01
C ALA A 206 -34.35 13.15 -4.40
N MET A 207 -34.72 12.08 -5.13
CA MET A 207 -34.61 10.70 -4.65
C MET A 207 -33.15 10.31 -4.38
N PHE A 208 -32.23 10.56 -5.33
CA PHE A 208 -30.82 10.22 -5.15
C PHE A 208 -30.15 11.08 -4.09
N VAL A 209 -30.50 12.37 -4.00
CA VAL A 209 -30.03 13.26 -2.93
C VAL A 209 -30.51 12.77 -1.56
N ALA A 210 -31.78 12.38 -1.44
CA ALA A 210 -32.32 11.84 -0.19
C ALA A 210 -31.62 10.54 0.23
N MET A 211 -31.36 9.64 -0.72
CA MET A 211 -30.58 8.43 -0.46
C MET A 211 -29.16 8.76 0.04
N GLY A 212 -28.47 9.70 -0.60
CA GLY A 212 -27.15 10.15 -0.15
C GLY A 212 -27.16 10.84 1.22
N LEU A 213 -28.14 11.72 1.46
CA LEU A 213 -28.29 12.44 2.73
C LEU A 213 -28.72 11.55 3.90
N SER A 214 -29.19 10.33 3.64
CA SER A 214 -29.39 9.34 4.71
C SER A 214 -28.10 9.04 5.50
N ALA A 215 -26.92 9.39 4.97
CA ALA A 215 -25.65 9.33 5.70
C ALA A 215 -25.64 10.20 6.98
N VAL A 216 -26.52 11.19 7.10
CA VAL A 216 -26.64 12.04 8.29
C VAL A 216 -26.88 11.20 9.55
N PHE A 217 -27.66 10.12 9.46
CA PHE A 217 -27.99 9.27 10.59
C PHE A 217 -26.76 8.54 11.17
N PRO A 218 -26.00 7.74 10.41
CA PRO A 218 -24.78 7.12 10.93
C PRO A 218 -23.70 8.14 11.30
N VAL A 219 -23.62 9.28 10.61
CA VAL A 219 -22.64 10.32 10.94
C VAL A 219 -22.92 10.96 12.29
N LEU A 220 -24.17 11.39 12.54
CA LEU A 220 -24.54 12.00 13.82
C LEU A 220 -24.38 11.01 14.97
N HIS A 221 -24.81 9.75 14.78
CA HIS A 221 -24.66 8.71 15.81
C HIS A 221 -23.18 8.39 16.09
N GLY A 222 -22.34 8.33 15.04
CA GLY A 222 -20.90 8.15 15.23
C GLY A 222 -20.25 9.33 15.97
N VAL A 223 -20.67 10.57 15.69
CA VAL A 223 -20.20 11.77 16.40
C VAL A 223 -20.65 11.76 17.86
N GLU A 224 -21.84 11.27 18.16
CA GLU A 224 -22.35 11.13 19.53
C GLU A 224 -21.53 10.12 20.35
N ILE A 225 -21.16 8.98 19.75
CA ILE A 225 -20.40 7.92 20.43
C ILE A 225 -18.91 8.29 20.56
N HIS A 226 -18.30 8.79 19.49
CA HIS A 226 -16.84 8.91 19.36
C HIS A 226 -16.32 10.36 19.47
N GLY A 227 -17.20 11.35 19.34
CA GLY A 227 -16.82 12.75 19.23
C GLY A 227 -16.33 13.14 17.83
N VAL A 228 -16.30 14.45 17.57
CA VAL A 228 -15.98 15.01 16.25
C VAL A 228 -14.55 14.69 15.80
N GLN A 229 -13.58 14.72 16.71
CA GLN A 229 -12.18 14.51 16.36
C GLN A 229 -11.91 13.07 15.96
N ASP A 230 -12.41 12.09 16.71
CA ASP A 230 -12.24 10.67 16.36
C ASP A 230 -12.97 10.33 15.04
N MET A 231 -14.15 10.92 14.80
CA MET A 231 -14.85 10.76 13.51
C MET A 231 -14.11 11.42 12.33
N ARG A 232 -13.35 12.50 12.56
CA ARG A 232 -12.46 13.07 11.53
C ARG A 232 -11.36 12.10 11.16
N ASP A 233 -10.80 11.39 12.13
CA ASP A 233 -9.67 10.48 11.93
C ASP A 233 -10.11 9.13 11.35
N ARG A 234 -11.25 8.57 11.81
CA ARG A 234 -11.78 7.28 11.36
C ARG A 234 -12.35 7.30 9.94
N ILE A 235 -13.25 8.25 9.66
CA ILE A 235 -14.03 8.26 8.40
C ILE A 235 -13.74 9.47 7.52
N GLY A 236 -12.85 10.37 7.95
CA GLY A 236 -12.59 11.60 7.23
C GLY A 236 -13.80 12.54 7.21
N LEU A 237 -14.47 12.74 8.35
CA LEU A 237 -15.73 13.49 8.48
C LEU A 237 -15.82 14.79 7.65
N VAL A 238 -14.78 15.62 7.63
CA VAL A 238 -14.75 16.86 6.84
C VAL A 238 -14.91 16.60 5.34
N TRP A 239 -14.28 15.54 4.83
CA TRP A 239 -14.35 15.14 3.44
C TRP A 239 -15.72 14.57 3.09
N LEU A 240 -16.32 13.80 4.00
CA LEU A 240 -17.67 13.29 3.82
C LEU A 240 -18.70 14.43 3.73
N LEU A 241 -18.59 15.44 4.61
CA LEU A 241 -19.45 16.63 4.56
C LEU A 241 -19.23 17.45 3.28
N THR A 242 -17.97 17.63 2.87
CA THR A 242 -17.61 18.31 1.62
C THR A 242 -18.22 17.57 0.42
N GLN A 243 -18.10 16.24 0.38
CA GLN A 243 -18.71 15.40 -0.65
C GLN A 243 -20.24 15.55 -0.65
N GLY A 244 -20.89 15.57 0.52
CA GLY A 244 -22.33 15.81 0.65
C GLY A 244 -22.78 17.16 0.06
N ALA A 245 -22.05 18.24 0.35
CA ALA A 245 -22.33 19.56 -0.21
C ALA A 245 -22.19 19.59 -1.74
N LEU A 246 -21.14 18.95 -2.25
CA LEU A 246 -20.89 18.83 -3.69
C LEU A 246 -21.98 18.00 -4.40
N TYR A 247 -22.48 16.96 -3.74
CA TYR A 247 -23.61 16.17 -4.24
C TYR A 247 -24.88 16.99 -4.37
N ILE A 248 -25.24 17.75 -3.33
CA ILE A 248 -26.42 18.63 -3.36
C ILE A 248 -26.29 19.66 -4.47
N LEU A 249 -25.13 20.30 -4.58
CA LEU A 249 -24.85 21.28 -5.62
C LEU A 249 -24.99 20.66 -7.02
N GLY A 250 -24.37 19.51 -7.27
CA GLY A 250 -24.45 18.80 -8.55
C GLY A 250 -25.87 18.41 -8.92
N ALA A 251 -26.66 17.92 -7.95
CA ALA A 251 -28.07 17.57 -8.17
C ALA A 251 -28.95 18.79 -8.45
N GLY A 252 -28.69 19.93 -7.78
CA GLY A 252 -29.39 21.18 -8.03
C GLY A 252 -29.12 21.72 -9.44
N ILE A 253 -27.86 21.70 -9.87
CA ILE A 253 -27.46 22.09 -11.21
C ILE A 253 -28.11 21.18 -12.27
N TYR A 254 -28.08 19.86 -12.05
CA TYR A 254 -28.75 18.87 -12.90
C TYR A 254 -30.25 19.14 -13.03
N ALA A 255 -30.95 19.37 -11.93
CA ALA A 255 -32.38 19.66 -11.94
C ALA A 255 -32.70 20.98 -12.65
N ALA A 256 -31.82 21.98 -12.52
CA ALA A 256 -32.00 23.33 -13.07
C ALA A 256 -31.60 23.47 -14.55
N ARG A 257 -30.82 22.53 -15.11
CA ARG A 257 -30.21 22.62 -16.46
C ARG A 257 -29.38 23.88 -16.67
N TRP A 258 -28.63 24.26 -15.64
CA TRP A 258 -27.73 25.40 -15.72
C TRP A 258 -26.34 24.89 -16.13
N PRO A 259 -25.58 25.56 -17.03
CA PRO A 259 -25.85 26.88 -17.59
C PRO A 259 -26.63 26.90 -18.92
N GLU A 260 -26.90 25.76 -19.55
CA GLU A 260 -27.51 25.72 -20.89
C GLU A 260 -28.89 26.37 -20.96
N ARG A 261 -29.67 26.31 -19.88
CA ARG A 261 -30.94 27.03 -19.75
C ARG A 261 -30.82 28.55 -19.91
N THR A 262 -29.69 29.11 -19.49
CA THR A 262 -29.45 30.57 -19.53
C THR A 262 -28.81 31.05 -20.82
N ALA A 263 -28.13 30.16 -21.57
CA ALA A 263 -27.60 30.47 -22.89
C ALA A 263 -27.72 29.26 -23.84
N PRO A 264 -28.92 29.02 -24.41
CA PRO A 264 -29.16 27.92 -25.33
C PRO A 264 -28.20 27.96 -26.53
N GLY A 265 -27.73 26.79 -26.99
CA GLY A 265 -26.79 26.67 -28.12
C GLY A 265 -25.31 26.91 -27.78
N LYS A 266 -25.02 27.68 -26.72
CA LYS A 266 -23.62 28.03 -26.36
C LYS A 266 -22.85 26.86 -25.75
N TYR A 267 -23.56 25.95 -25.11
CA TYR A 267 -23.00 24.85 -24.32
C TYR A 267 -23.25 23.48 -24.98
N ASP A 268 -23.50 23.43 -26.29
CA ASP A 268 -23.97 22.22 -26.98
C ASP A 268 -23.01 21.01 -26.88
N ILE A 269 -21.71 21.27 -26.77
CA ILE A 269 -20.67 20.24 -26.62
C ILE A 269 -19.95 20.37 -25.27
N TRP A 270 -19.58 21.60 -24.91
CA TRP A 270 -18.78 21.89 -23.72
C TRP A 270 -19.61 22.63 -22.69
N GLY A 271 -19.60 22.15 -21.45
CA GLY A 271 -20.24 22.83 -20.33
C GLY A 271 -21.77 22.68 -20.25
N ASN A 272 -22.40 21.91 -21.16
CA ASN A 272 -23.72 21.36 -20.86
C ASN A 272 -23.58 20.36 -19.71
N ILE A 273 -24.60 20.31 -18.86
CA ILE A 273 -24.54 19.45 -17.69
C ILE A 273 -25.36 18.18 -17.97
N PRO A 274 -24.71 16.99 -18.02
CA PRO A 274 -25.37 15.76 -18.40
C PRO A 274 -26.57 15.39 -17.53
N SER A 275 -27.38 14.54 -18.16
CA SER A 275 -28.46 13.72 -17.65
C SER A 275 -28.15 12.94 -16.36
N ASN A 276 -26.86 12.80 -16.01
CA ASN A 276 -26.31 12.29 -14.77
C ASN A 276 -24.99 13.02 -14.47
N ILE A 277 -24.98 13.71 -13.33
CA ILE A 277 -23.96 14.65 -12.83
C ILE A 277 -22.52 14.27 -13.27
N PRO A 278 -21.74 15.16 -13.92
CA PRO A 278 -20.30 14.98 -14.04
C PRO A 278 -19.67 15.40 -12.70
N LEU A 279 -19.98 14.63 -11.65
CA LEU A 279 -19.27 14.68 -10.38
C LEU A 279 -17.86 14.10 -10.56
N SER A 280 -17.48 13.57 -11.72
CA SER A 280 -16.13 13.10 -11.98
C SER A 280 -15.07 14.19 -11.74
N TYR A 281 -15.36 15.47 -12.03
CA TYR A 281 -14.45 16.58 -11.63
C TYR A 281 -14.38 16.79 -10.10
N LEU A 282 -15.40 16.37 -9.36
CA LEU A 282 -15.50 16.46 -7.90
C LEU A 282 -15.11 15.16 -7.17
N TYR A 283 -15.06 14.04 -7.88
CA TYR A 283 -14.33 12.80 -7.53
C TYR A 283 -12.84 12.92 -7.87
N TYR A 284 -12.45 13.89 -8.70
CA TYR A 284 -11.05 14.25 -8.94
C TYR A 284 -10.43 15.11 -7.85
N ILE A 285 -11.22 15.79 -7.00
CA ILE A 285 -10.67 16.41 -5.80
C ILE A 285 -10.21 15.34 -4.78
N PRO A 286 -10.92 14.21 -4.56
CA PRO A 286 -10.39 13.12 -3.76
C PRO A 286 -9.41 12.20 -4.49
N SER A 287 -9.21 12.22 -5.82
CA SER A 287 -8.17 11.39 -6.48
C SER A 287 -6.89 12.16 -6.82
N TYR A 288 -6.95 13.44 -7.20
CA TYR A 288 -5.77 14.32 -7.22
C TYR A 288 -5.28 14.61 -5.80
N LYS A 289 -6.20 14.67 -4.81
CA LYS A 289 -5.83 14.72 -3.38
C LYS A 289 -5.84 13.40 -2.63
N MET A 290 -6.22 12.22 -3.13
CA MET A 290 -5.77 10.95 -2.52
C MET A 290 -4.35 10.65 -2.98
N ALA A 291 -3.97 10.99 -4.20
CA ALA A 291 -2.57 11.09 -4.56
C ALA A 291 -1.89 12.15 -3.69
N SER A 292 -2.45 13.37 -3.55
CA SER A 292 -1.86 14.39 -2.68
C SER A 292 -1.95 14.07 -1.19
N ARG A 293 -2.89 13.25 -0.70
CA ARG A 293 -3.07 12.87 0.71
C ARG A 293 -2.34 11.58 1.03
N ALA A 294 -2.12 10.69 0.07
CA ALA A 294 -1.05 9.70 0.14
C ALA A 294 0.31 10.39 0.07
N GLN A 295 0.45 11.51 -0.64
CA GLN A 295 1.65 12.36 -0.69
C GLN A 295 1.76 13.32 0.51
N GLN A 296 0.67 13.61 1.21
CA GLN A 296 0.60 14.39 2.45
C GLN A 296 0.76 13.46 3.66
N ILE A 297 0.21 12.25 3.63
CA ILE A 297 0.55 11.15 4.54
C ILE A 297 2.02 10.78 4.32
N ALA A 298 2.49 10.60 3.08
CA ALA A 298 3.92 10.48 2.77
C ALA A 298 4.72 11.74 3.14
N GLY A 299 4.11 12.92 3.11
CA GLY A 299 4.73 14.19 3.51
C GLY A 299 4.76 14.41 5.02
N HIS A 300 3.90 13.72 5.78
CA HIS A 300 3.86 13.66 7.24
C HIS A 300 4.57 12.41 7.79
N LEU A 301 4.78 11.40 6.94
CA LEU A 301 5.68 10.30 7.22
C LEU A 301 7.10 10.84 7.09
N ASN A 302 7.84 10.82 8.19
CA ASN A 302 9.25 11.17 8.19
C ASN A 302 10.07 10.32 7.17
N TRP A 303 9.56 9.15 6.75
CA TRP A 303 10.19 8.24 5.78
C TRP A 303 9.19 7.66 4.75
N PRO A 304 8.79 8.41 3.72
CA PRO A 304 7.77 7.99 2.75
C PRO A 304 8.16 6.78 1.91
N LYS A 305 9.46 6.57 1.70
CA LYS A 305 10.03 5.45 0.93
C LYS A 305 10.47 4.27 1.82
N GLY A 306 10.18 4.32 3.13
CA GLY A 306 10.72 3.41 4.14
C GLY A 306 11.97 3.97 4.81
N MET A 307 12.22 3.57 6.05
CA MET A 307 13.30 4.11 6.91
C MET A 307 14.70 3.77 6.40
N LEU A 308 14.83 2.72 5.58
CA LEU A 308 16.08 2.21 5.05
C LEU A 308 16.17 2.34 3.53
N ALA A 309 15.33 3.18 2.92
CA ALA A 309 15.26 3.37 1.48
C ALA A 309 16.63 3.66 0.88
N GLY A 310 17.04 2.85 -0.11
CA GLY A 310 18.30 2.99 -0.83
C GLY A 310 19.53 2.46 -0.08
N GLN A 311 19.37 1.99 1.16
CA GLN A 311 20.46 1.38 1.92
C GLN A 311 20.67 -0.08 1.53
N VAL A 312 21.86 -0.60 1.82
CA VAL A 312 22.30 -1.96 1.51
C VAL A 312 22.71 -2.63 2.81
N ALA A 313 22.06 -3.73 3.13
CA ALA A 313 22.20 -4.42 4.42
C ALA A 313 22.71 -5.85 4.24
N ILE A 314 23.80 -6.19 4.94
CA ILE A 314 24.27 -7.56 5.09
C ILE A 314 23.72 -8.09 6.42
N ILE A 315 23.00 -9.21 6.38
CA ILE A 315 22.45 -9.85 7.60
C ILE A 315 22.94 -11.29 7.63
N THR A 316 23.80 -11.63 8.59
CA THR A 316 24.31 -13.00 8.75
C THR A 316 23.35 -13.87 9.56
N GLY A 317 23.27 -15.17 9.26
CA GLY A 317 22.31 -16.09 9.87
C GLY A 317 20.86 -15.73 9.52
N SER A 318 20.62 -15.27 8.29
CA SER A 318 19.34 -14.73 7.83
C SER A 318 18.50 -15.70 7.01
N GLY A 319 18.87 -16.97 6.93
CA GLY A 319 18.03 -18.00 6.30
C GLY A 319 16.81 -18.40 7.13
N GLN A 320 16.77 -18.06 8.42
CA GLN A 320 15.67 -18.43 9.33
C GLN A 320 15.64 -17.55 10.60
N GLY A 321 14.57 -17.68 11.39
CA GLY A 321 14.44 -17.04 12.71
C GLY A 321 14.54 -15.51 12.64
N ILE A 322 15.15 -14.90 13.67
CA ILE A 322 15.26 -13.42 13.79
C ILE A 322 15.94 -12.81 12.57
N GLY A 323 16.98 -13.46 12.02
CA GLY A 323 17.70 -12.95 10.85
C GLY A 323 16.85 -12.91 9.59
N ALA A 324 16.00 -13.92 9.36
CA ALA A 324 15.07 -13.93 8.23
C ALA A 324 13.96 -12.88 8.40
N GLU A 325 13.43 -12.73 9.61
CA GLU A 325 12.45 -11.68 9.91
C GLU A 325 13.06 -10.28 9.72
N ALA A 326 14.30 -10.06 10.16
CA ALA A 326 15.02 -8.81 9.94
C ALA A 326 15.27 -8.55 8.45
N ALA A 327 15.60 -9.58 7.66
CA ALA A 327 15.78 -9.45 6.22
C ALA A 327 14.49 -9.04 5.51
N ARG A 328 13.36 -9.66 5.84
CA ARG A 328 12.04 -9.28 5.30
C ARG A 328 11.67 -7.85 5.69
N LEU A 329 11.81 -7.52 6.98
CA LEU A 329 11.47 -6.22 7.52
C LEU A 329 12.34 -5.10 6.92
N PHE A 330 13.64 -5.32 6.74
CA PHE A 330 14.54 -4.35 6.12
C PHE A 330 14.18 -4.10 4.65
N ALA A 331 13.83 -5.15 3.91
CA ALA A 331 13.37 -5.01 2.53
C ALA A 331 12.06 -4.24 2.44
N ASN A 332 11.11 -4.49 3.35
CA ASN A 332 9.85 -3.73 3.45
C ASN A 332 10.10 -2.24 3.75
N GLU A 333 11.17 -1.91 4.48
CA GLU A 333 11.62 -0.53 4.74
C GLU A 333 12.51 0.06 3.63
N GLY A 334 12.59 -0.61 2.47
CA GLY A 334 13.23 -0.10 1.26
C GLY A 334 14.72 -0.40 1.11
N ALA A 335 15.28 -1.27 1.97
CA ALA A 335 16.67 -1.70 1.85
C ALA A 335 16.86 -2.77 0.77
N LYS A 336 18.03 -2.78 0.15
CA LYS A 336 18.59 -3.92 -0.57
C LYS A 336 19.22 -4.88 0.44
N VAL A 337 18.78 -6.13 0.49
CA VAL A 337 19.18 -7.08 1.55
C VAL A 337 20.03 -8.22 1.00
N VAL A 338 21.18 -8.45 1.63
CA VAL A 338 22.06 -9.60 1.37
C VAL A 338 21.78 -10.64 2.46
N VAL A 339 21.09 -11.70 2.06
CA VAL A 339 20.73 -12.84 2.91
C VAL A 339 21.94 -13.79 2.98
N ALA A 340 22.72 -13.68 4.05
CA ALA A 340 23.90 -14.49 4.31
C ALA A 340 23.58 -15.60 5.34
N ASP A 341 23.66 -16.85 4.92
CA ASP A 341 23.47 -18.02 5.80
C ASP A 341 24.35 -19.19 5.32
N ILE A 342 24.67 -20.11 6.22
CA ILE A 342 25.40 -21.33 5.86
C ILE A 342 24.50 -22.30 5.08
N ASP A 343 23.18 -22.26 5.34
CA ASP A 343 22.18 -23.05 4.62
C ASP A 343 21.75 -22.34 3.32
N ALA A 344 22.31 -22.78 2.21
CA ALA A 344 22.08 -22.18 0.90
C ALA A 344 20.60 -22.21 0.46
N ALA A 345 19.89 -23.30 0.77
CA ALA A 345 18.49 -23.45 0.38
C ALA A 345 17.60 -22.46 1.13
N LYS A 346 17.83 -22.31 2.44
CA LYS A 346 17.10 -21.35 3.28
C LYS A 346 17.40 -19.91 2.89
N ALA A 347 18.66 -19.57 2.65
CA ALA A 347 19.04 -18.23 2.20
C ALA A 347 18.36 -17.88 0.86
N ALA A 348 18.35 -18.82 -0.08
CA ALA A 348 17.70 -18.65 -1.38
C ALA A 348 16.18 -18.47 -1.26
N ASP A 349 15.51 -19.26 -0.41
CA ASP A 349 14.07 -19.14 -0.18
C ASP A 349 13.67 -17.78 0.42
N VAL A 350 14.43 -17.29 1.41
CA VAL A 350 14.19 -15.97 2.00
C VAL A 350 14.37 -14.86 0.96
N ALA A 351 15.47 -14.88 0.21
CA ALA A 351 15.72 -13.88 -0.83
C ALA A 351 14.64 -13.91 -1.93
N LYS A 352 14.23 -15.11 -2.37
CA LYS A 352 13.14 -15.30 -3.33
C LYS A 352 11.84 -14.66 -2.85
N LYS A 353 11.40 -14.98 -1.63
CA LYS A 353 10.14 -14.45 -1.07
C LYS A 353 10.18 -12.93 -0.89
N ILE A 354 11.34 -12.36 -0.54
CA ILE A 354 11.53 -10.90 -0.49
C ILE A 354 11.31 -10.29 -1.88
N ASN A 355 11.92 -10.87 -2.91
CA ASN A 355 11.79 -10.38 -4.29
C ASN A 355 10.36 -10.53 -4.83
N GLU A 356 9.67 -11.63 -4.52
CA GLU A 356 8.27 -11.86 -4.89
C GLU A 356 7.31 -10.85 -4.23
N SER A 357 7.69 -10.33 -3.05
CA SER A 357 6.93 -9.30 -2.32
C SER A 357 7.27 -7.87 -2.78
N GLY A 358 8.09 -7.72 -3.84
CA GLY A 358 8.48 -6.42 -4.39
C GLY A 358 9.71 -5.77 -3.75
N GLY A 359 10.37 -6.46 -2.81
CA GLY A 359 11.65 -6.06 -2.24
C GLY A 359 12.84 -6.38 -3.15
N SER A 360 14.05 -6.15 -2.65
CA SER A 360 15.29 -6.46 -3.39
C SER A 360 16.28 -7.21 -2.50
N ALA A 361 16.53 -8.48 -2.82
CA ALA A 361 17.45 -9.32 -2.07
C ALA A 361 18.26 -10.29 -2.93
N ILE A 362 19.48 -10.59 -2.47
CA ILE A 362 20.32 -11.68 -2.98
C ILE A 362 20.68 -12.65 -1.86
N ALA A 363 20.84 -13.93 -2.19
CA ALA A 363 21.36 -14.94 -1.28
C ALA A 363 22.87 -15.13 -1.48
N VAL A 364 23.63 -15.12 -0.40
CA VAL A 364 25.08 -15.37 -0.42
C VAL A 364 25.41 -16.42 0.62
N ALA A 365 25.33 -17.67 0.21
CA ALA A 365 25.55 -18.81 1.09
C ALA A 365 27.03 -19.02 1.42
N GLY A 366 27.33 -19.38 2.67
CA GLY A 366 28.65 -19.81 3.11
C GLY A 366 28.86 -19.69 4.61
N ASP A 367 29.98 -20.24 5.07
CA ASP A 367 30.33 -20.28 6.48
C ASP A 367 31.08 -19.02 6.90
N VAL A 368 30.62 -18.37 7.98
CA VAL A 368 31.24 -17.19 8.55
C VAL A 368 32.63 -17.45 9.15
N LEU A 369 33.00 -18.71 9.39
CA LEU A 369 34.35 -19.10 9.80
C LEU A 369 35.33 -19.25 8.63
N ASP A 370 34.85 -19.35 7.39
CA ASP A 370 35.69 -19.35 6.20
C ASP A 370 36.21 -17.92 5.89
N GLU A 371 37.53 -17.78 5.85
CA GLU A 371 38.21 -16.52 5.60
C GLU A 371 37.94 -15.93 4.21
N ASN A 372 37.71 -16.79 3.21
CA ASN A 372 37.42 -16.38 1.84
C ASN A 372 35.95 -16.01 1.66
N TYR A 373 35.06 -16.66 2.42
CA TYR A 373 33.64 -16.37 2.38
C TYR A 373 33.35 -14.92 2.77
N LEU A 374 33.92 -14.40 3.87
CA LEU A 374 33.63 -13.03 4.32
C LEU A 374 34.06 -11.97 3.29
N LYS A 375 35.19 -12.16 2.62
CA LYS A 375 35.63 -11.30 1.50
C LYS A 375 34.66 -11.38 0.32
N THR A 376 34.22 -12.58 -0.01
CA THR A 376 33.25 -12.83 -1.09
C THR A 376 31.89 -12.21 -0.77
N LEU A 377 31.43 -12.32 0.47
CA LEU A 377 30.19 -11.74 0.97
C LEU A 377 30.20 -10.22 0.82
N VAL A 378 31.25 -9.56 1.30
CA VAL A 378 31.42 -8.11 1.19
C VAL A 378 31.48 -7.68 -0.28
N LYS A 379 32.24 -8.40 -1.12
CA LYS A 379 32.33 -8.10 -2.56
C LYS A 379 30.96 -8.16 -3.24
N LYS A 380 30.22 -9.27 -3.06
CA LYS A 380 28.88 -9.43 -3.66
C LYS A 380 27.89 -8.41 -3.13
N ALA A 381 27.96 -8.05 -1.84
CA ALA A 381 27.14 -7.01 -1.25
C ALA A 381 27.40 -5.64 -1.88
N ALA A 382 28.67 -5.28 -2.07
CA ALA A 382 29.04 -4.04 -2.74
C ALA A 382 28.59 -4.02 -4.20
N GLU A 383 28.78 -5.11 -4.95
CA GLU A 383 28.30 -5.22 -6.34
C GLU A 383 26.78 -5.03 -6.44
N PHE A 384 26.02 -5.71 -5.58
CA PHE A 384 24.56 -5.57 -5.50
C PHE A 384 24.10 -4.16 -5.08
N GLY A 385 24.91 -3.53 -4.23
CA GLY A 385 24.72 -2.19 -3.70
C GLY A 385 25.25 -1.06 -4.58
N ASN A 386 25.68 -1.33 -5.82
CA ASN A 386 26.32 -0.35 -6.71
C ASN A 386 27.53 0.35 -6.05
N GLY A 387 28.40 -0.43 -5.43
CA GLY A 387 29.60 0.01 -4.73
C GLY A 387 29.39 0.45 -3.28
N LYS A 388 28.19 0.24 -2.70
CA LYS A 388 27.84 0.73 -1.36
C LYS A 388 27.39 -0.38 -0.41
N ILE A 389 27.73 -0.21 0.86
CA ILE A 389 27.25 -1.02 1.99
C ILE A 389 26.99 -0.08 3.15
N HIS A 390 25.82 -0.21 3.77
CA HIS A 390 25.34 0.72 4.80
C HIS A 390 25.17 0.04 6.15
N ILE A 391 24.63 -1.17 6.15
CA ILE A 391 24.26 -1.88 7.38
C ILE A 391 24.91 -3.26 7.41
N ILE A 392 25.49 -3.62 8.56
CA ILE A 392 25.88 -5.00 8.89
C ILE A 392 25.12 -5.41 10.14
N VAL A 393 24.42 -6.54 10.06
CA VAL A 393 23.81 -7.21 11.21
C VAL A 393 24.53 -8.54 11.42
N ASN A 394 25.40 -8.59 12.44
CA ASN A 394 26.07 -9.80 12.89
C ASN A 394 25.13 -10.63 13.76
N ASN A 395 24.24 -11.38 13.10
CA ASN A 395 23.20 -12.19 13.74
C ASN A 395 23.52 -13.70 13.73
N ALA A 396 24.39 -14.18 12.85
CA ALA A 396 24.81 -15.59 12.82
C ALA A 396 25.34 -16.04 14.18
N GLY A 397 24.91 -17.22 14.62
CA GLY A 397 25.36 -17.81 15.87
C GLY A 397 24.47 -18.95 16.34
N PHE A 398 25.00 -19.75 17.26
CA PHE A 398 24.31 -20.82 17.96
C PHE A 398 24.89 -20.98 19.37
N THR A 399 24.38 -21.91 20.17
CA THR A 399 24.91 -22.22 21.51
C THR A 399 25.50 -23.63 21.52
N TRP A 400 26.64 -23.81 22.20
CA TRP A 400 27.22 -25.14 22.46
C TRP A 400 27.54 -25.26 23.95
N ASP A 401 26.51 -25.64 24.69
CA ASP A 401 26.53 -25.58 26.15
C ASP A 401 27.34 -26.75 26.76
N GLY A 402 28.00 -26.45 27.87
CA GLY A 402 28.73 -27.39 28.72
C GLY A 402 29.05 -26.74 30.07
N VAL A 403 28.92 -27.48 31.18
CA VAL A 403 29.41 -27.01 32.48
C VAL A 403 30.93 -26.85 32.43
N ILE A 404 31.48 -25.87 33.15
CA ILE A 404 32.89 -25.41 32.99
C ILE A 404 33.90 -26.57 33.00
N HIS A 405 33.78 -27.52 33.91
CA HIS A 405 34.71 -28.65 34.05
C HIS A 405 34.55 -29.76 32.99
N LYS A 406 33.55 -29.66 32.08
CA LYS A 406 33.30 -30.60 30.98
C LYS A 406 33.34 -29.93 29.60
N MET A 407 33.49 -28.61 29.55
CA MET A 407 33.56 -27.88 28.29
C MET A 407 34.89 -28.19 27.61
N THR A 408 34.84 -28.65 26.36
CA THR A 408 36.06 -28.97 25.60
C THR A 408 36.65 -27.72 24.96
N ASP A 409 37.95 -27.77 24.65
CA ASP A 409 38.62 -26.67 23.94
C ASP A 409 37.97 -26.41 22.57
N LYS A 410 37.60 -27.47 21.83
CA LYS A 410 36.85 -27.35 20.56
C LYS A 410 35.55 -26.57 20.74
N GLN A 411 34.77 -26.88 21.79
CA GLN A 411 33.53 -26.16 22.11
C GLN A 411 33.80 -24.69 22.43
N TRP A 412 34.84 -24.42 23.22
CA TRP A 412 35.23 -23.07 23.59
C TRP A 412 35.66 -22.23 22.38
N GLU A 413 36.62 -22.74 21.61
CA GLU A 413 37.22 -22.07 20.46
C GLU A 413 36.20 -21.81 19.36
N THR A 414 35.35 -22.80 19.02
CA THR A 414 34.31 -22.66 17.99
C THR A 414 33.35 -21.52 18.34
N MET A 415 32.96 -21.44 19.62
CA MET A 415 32.01 -20.43 20.08
C MET A 415 32.62 -19.03 20.09
N LEU A 416 33.87 -18.88 20.49
CA LEU A 416 34.56 -17.60 20.34
C LEU A 416 34.77 -17.22 18.86
N ALA A 417 35.09 -18.20 18.01
CA ALA A 417 35.29 -17.97 16.59
C ALA A 417 34.00 -17.43 15.92
N VAL A 418 32.85 -18.04 16.21
CA VAL A 418 31.55 -17.63 15.63
C VAL A 418 31.06 -16.30 16.22
N HIS A 419 31.14 -16.11 17.54
CA HIS A 419 30.51 -14.96 18.21
C HIS A 419 31.39 -13.72 18.31
N ASN A 420 32.72 -13.84 18.21
CA ASN A 420 33.66 -12.72 18.27
C ASN A 420 34.47 -12.58 16.98
N THR A 421 35.19 -13.63 16.59
CA THR A 421 36.18 -13.54 15.50
C THR A 421 35.52 -13.28 14.15
N ALA A 422 34.42 -13.96 13.83
CA ALA A 422 33.68 -13.78 12.58
C ALA A 422 33.10 -12.35 12.43
N PRO A 423 32.37 -11.78 13.41
CA PRO A 423 31.96 -10.38 13.38
C PRO A 423 33.11 -9.39 13.19
N PHE A 424 34.23 -9.59 13.90
CA PHE A 424 35.43 -8.77 13.72
C PHE A 424 35.97 -8.85 12.28
N LYS A 425 36.13 -10.06 11.75
CA LYS A 425 36.65 -10.26 10.39
C LYS A 425 35.72 -9.66 9.34
N LEU A 426 34.40 -9.77 9.50
CA LEU A 426 33.42 -9.18 8.58
C LEU A 426 33.48 -7.66 8.60
N VAL A 427 33.48 -7.04 9.78
CA VAL A 427 33.61 -5.58 9.93
C VAL A 427 34.93 -5.10 9.31
N ARG A 428 36.04 -5.80 9.58
CA ARG A 428 37.34 -5.49 8.98
C ARG A 428 37.33 -5.56 7.45
N ALA A 429 36.68 -6.58 6.87
CA ALA A 429 36.57 -6.73 5.42
C ALA A 429 35.69 -5.63 4.80
N ALA A 430 34.64 -5.19 5.50
CA ALA A 430 33.73 -4.13 5.05
C ALA A 430 34.27 -2.71 5.27
N ALA A 431 35.40 -2.55 5.98
CA ALA A 431 35.98 -1.26 6.31
C ALA A 431 36.12 -0.28 5.12
N PRO A 432 36.49 -0.69 3.89
CA PRO A 432 36.57 0.21 2.74
C PRO A 432 35.23 0.87 2.36
N PHE A 433 34.10 0.23 2.67
CA PHE A 433 32.75 0.73 2.38
C PHE A 433 32.16 1.53 3.54
N PHE A 434 32.69 1.33 4.76
CA PHE A 434 32.21 2.00 5.96
C PHE A 434 33.03 3.24 6.33
N ARG A 435 34.34 3.23 6.07
CA ARG A 435 35.27 4.32 6.39
C ARG A 435 35.35 5.34 5.24
N VAL A 436 34.20 5.85 4.82
CA VAL A 436 34.09 6.85 3.76
C VAL A 436 33.35 8.08 4.26
N LYS A 437 33.45 9.19 3.53
CA LYS A 437 32.89 10.51 3.90
C LYS A 437 31.90 11.01 2.86
N ASP A 438 30.94 10.18 2.50
CA ASP A 438 29.87 10.49 1.53
C ASP A 438 28.58 11.04 2.18
N GLY A 439 28.56 11.13 3.52
CA GLY A 439 27.41 11.63 4.29
C GLY A 439 26.28 10.62 4.46
N GLU A 440 26.42 9.38 3.98
CA GLU A 440 25.39 8.36 4.08
C GLU A 440 25.43 7.60 5.41
N PRO A 441 24.26 7.28 6.00
CA PRO A 441 24.20 6.63 7.31
C PRO A 441 24.76 5.21 7.25
N ARG A 442 25.57 4.86 8.24
CA ARG A 442 26.16 3.53 8.39
C ARG A 442 25.97 2.97 9.78
N ASN A 443 25.68 1.68 9.85
CA ASN A 443 25.39 1.01 11.12
C ASN A 443 25.95 -0.41 11.18
N ILE A 444 26.61 -0.73 12.29
CA ILE A 444 27.02 -2.09 12.65
C ILE A 444 26.21 -2.53 13.87
N ILE A 445 25.44 -3.60 13.70
CA ILE A 445 24.57 -4.14 14.73
C ILE A 445 25.08 -5.54 15.08
N ASN A 446 25.48 -5.71 16.32
CA ASN A 446 25.95 -7.00 16.83
C ASN A 446 24.89 -7.65 17.72
N ILE A 447 24.57 -8.91 17.48
CA ILE A 447 23.62 -9.63 18.32
C ILE A 447 24.34 -10.28 19.50
N SER A 448 23.93 -9.89 20.70
CA SER A 448 24.32 -10.46 21.98
C SER A 448 23.13 -11.19 22.62
N SER A 449 23.25 -11.54 23.89
CA SER A 449 22.24 -12.24 24.67
C SER A 449 22.31 -11.79 26.12
N THR A 450 21.20 -11.95 26.84
CA THR A 450 21.20 -11.87 28.31
C THR A 450 22.25 -12.76 28.97
N SER A 451 22.63 -13.89 28.37
CA SER A 451 23.75 -14.72 28.85
C SER A 451 25.11 -14.00 28.79
N GLY A 452 25.29 -13.07 27.85
CA GLY A 452 26.49 -12.22 27.77
C GLY A 452 26.50 -11.05 28.75
N VAL A 453 25.35 -10.72 29.34
CA VAL A 453 25.20 -9.62 30.30
C VAL A 453 25.20 -10.14 31.74
N HIS A 454 24.46 -11.23 31.99
CA HIS A 454 24.21 -11.76 33.34
C HIS A 454 24.86 -13.12 33.59
N GLY A 455 25.44 -13.74 32.55
CA GLY A 455 25.85 -15.15 32.60
C GLY A 455 24.68 -16.12 32.49
N ASN A 456 24.98 -17.38 32.22
CA ASN A 456 24.04 -18.49 32.32
C ASN A 456 24.80 -19.79 32.60
N ALA A 457 24.24 -20.64 33.46
CA ALA A 457 24.89 -21.90 33.84
C ALA A 457 25.08 -22.80 32.60
N GLY A 458 26.28 -23.36 32.46
CA GLY A 458 26.62 -24.19 31.30
C GLY A 458 26.92 -23.42 30.01
N GLN A 459 26.97 -22.08 30.04
CA GLN A 459 27.18 -21.27 28.84
C GLN A 459 28.46 -20.41 28.91
N ALA A 460 29.54 -20.89 29.53
CA ALA A 460 30.77 -20.10 29.72
C ALA A 460 31.32 -19.52 28.40
N ASN A 461 31.46 -20.36 27.37
CA ASN A 461 31.89 -19.96 26.02
C ASN A 461 30.94 -18.95 25.35
N TYR A 462 29.63 -19.17 25.42
CA TYR A 462 28.61 -18.31 24.81
C TYR A 462 28.50 -16.98 25.55
N ALA A 463 28.55 -16.99 26.89
CA ALA A 463 28.55 -15.79 27.72
C ALA A 463 29.78 -14.93 27.40
N VAL A 464 30.98 -15.50 27.34
CA VAL A 464 32.20 -14.77 26.94
C VAL A 464 32.11 -14.31 25.48
N GLY A 465 31.57 -15.11 24.58
CA GLY A 465 31.29 -14.72 23.20
C GLY A 465 30.38 -13.49 23.11
N LYS A 466 29.26 -13.50 23.84
CA LYS A 466 28.26 -12.44 23.82
C LYS A 466 28.64 -11.21 24.66
N ALA A 467 29.51 -11.35 25.65
CA ALA A 467 30.12 -10.24 26.36
C ALA A 467 31.24 -9.57 25.52
N GLY A 468 32.09 -10.38 24.87
CA GLY A 468 33.21 -9.89 24.05
C GLY A 468 32.76 -9.00 22.91
N ILE A 469 31.65 -9.36 22.24
CA ILE A 469 31.12 -8.57 21.13
C ILE A 469 30.64 -7.17 21.56
N VAL A 470 30.27 -6.98 22.83
CA VAL A 470 29.95 -5.64 23.38
C VAL A 470 31.19 -4.76 23.40
N GLY A 471 32.35 -5.32 23.78
CA GLY A 471 33.63 -4.62 23.75
C GLY A 471 33.99 -4.19 22.32
N LEU A 472 33.89 -5.11 21.36
CA LEU A 472 34.15 -4.82 19.94
C LEU A 472 33.23 -3.70 19.42
N THR A 473 31.93 -3.76 19.71
CA THR A 473 30.97 -2.71 19.33
C THR A 473 31.41 -1.33 19.83
N LYS A 474 31.81 -1.23 21.11
CA LYS A 474 32.22 0.05 21.70
C LYS A 474 33.49 0.61 21.04
N VAL A 475 34.43 -0.26 20.68
CA VAL A 475 35.63 0.14 19.94
C VAL A 475 35.27 0.68 18.57
N ILE A 476 34.44 -0.04 17.79
CA ILE A 476 33.98 0.43 16.46
C ILE A 476 33.30 1.80 16.56
N ALA A 477 32.41 1.98 17.54
CA ALA A 477 31.73 3.27 17.75
C ALA A 477 32.72 4.42 18.02
N LYS A 478 33.75 4.18 18.82
CA LYS A 478 34.79 5.18 19.13
C LYS A 478 35.73 5.44 17.97
N GLU A 479 36.11 4.40 17.22
CA GLU A 479 37.04 4.53 16.10
C GLU A 479 36.39 5.16 14.87
N TRP A 480 35.18 4.73 14.50
CA TRP A 480 34.57 5.08 13.22
C TRP A 480 33.49 6.16 13.32
N GLY A 481 32.93 6.40 14.52
CA GLY A 481 31.95 7.44 14.76
C GLY A 481 32.46 8.85 14.41
N PRO A 482 33.56 9.34 15.00
CA PRO A 482 34.01 10.72 14.82
C PRO A 482 34.38 11.09 13.38
N GLN A 483 35.00 10.17 12.64
CA GLN A 483 35.52 10.48 11.30
C GLN A 483 34.59 10.10 10.15
N PHE A 484 33.72 9.10 10.35
CA PHE A 484 32.91 8.51 9.27
C PHE A 484 31.42 8.46 9.60
N GLY A 485 31.00 8.87 10.79
CA GLY A 485 29.58 8.84 11.20
C GLY A 485 29.01 7.42 11.34
N VAL A 486 29.85 6.39 11.46
CA VAL A 486 29.39 5.00 11.62
C VAL A 486 28.90 4.79 13.05
N ARG A 487 27.65 4.33 13.17
CA ARG A 487 27.09 3.88 14.45
C ARG A 487 27.41 2.40 14.66
N ALA A 488 27.65 2.01 15.91
CA ALA A 488 27.76 0.60 16.26
C ALA A 488 27.05 0.33 17.58
N ASN A 489 26.14 -0.64 17.61
CA ASN A 489 25.41 -1.02 18.81
C ASN A 489 25.28 -2.53 18.95
N THR A 490 24.93 -2.97 20.16
CA THR A 490 24.67 -4.37 20.47
C THR A 490 23.22 -4.53 20.92
N ILE A 491 22.57 -5.61 20.51
CA ILE A 491 21.23 -5.99 20.99
C ILE A 491 21.36 -7.27 21.79
N ALA A 492 21.03 -7.24 23.07
CA ALA A 492 21.05 -8.40 23.96
C ALA A 492 19.63 -8.98 24.09
N PHE A 493 19.38 -10.09 23.41
CA PHE A 493 18.08 -10.75 23.47
C PHE A 493 17.90 -11.53 24.78
N GLY A 494 16.71 -11.40 25.36
CA GLY A 494 16.17 -12.32 26.36
C GLY A 494 15.57 -13.56 25.69
N HIS A 495 14.52 -14.11 26.28
CA HIS A 495 13.84 -15.27 25.71
C HIS A 495 13.03 -14.86 24.46
N ILE A 496 13.55 -15.16 23.27
CA ILE A 496 12.83 -15.02 22.00
C ILE A 496 12.52 -16.41 21.45
N ALA A 497 11.25 -16.71 21.21
CA ALA A 497 10.76 -18.01 20.76
C ALA A 497 11.33 -18.41 19.39
N THR A 498 12.49 -19.07 19.40
CA THR A 498 13.21 -19.55 18.22
C THR A 498 13.65 -20.99 18.45
N ARG A 499 14.16 -21.67 17.42
CA ARG A 499 14.77 -23.00 17.60
C ARG A 499 15.88 -23.06 18.65
N LEU A 500 16.58 -21.94 18.91
CA LEU A 500 17.66 -21.86 19.90
C LEU A 500 17.14 -21.84 21.34
N THR A 501 15.88 -21.44 21.56
CA THR A 501 15.26 -21.35 22.89
C THR A 501 14.17 -22.40 23.12
N GLN A 502 13.94 -23.29 22.15
CA GLN A 502 13.08 -24.46 22.32
C GLN A 502 13.73 -25.49 23.25
N ALA A 503 12.90 -26.41 23.75
CA ALA A 503 13.36 -27.57 24.51
C ALA A 503 14.43 -28.33 23.70
N LYS A 504 15.60 -28.57 24.31
CA LYS A 504 16.69 -29.32 23.66
C LYS A 504 16.24 -30.74 23.24
N GLU A 505 15.26 -31.28 23.95
CA GLU A 505 14.60 -32.56 23.74
C GLU A 505 13.80 -32.62 22.44
N LYS A 506 13.45 -31.48 21.83
CA LYS A 506 12.84 -31.43 20.48
C LYS A 506 13.82 -31.72 19.35
N GLY A 507 15.10 -31.98 19.66
CA GLY A 507 16.08 -32.53 18.72
C GLY A 507 16.58 -31.54 17.66
N ALA A 508 16.47 -30.24 17.90
CA ALA A 508 17.02 -29.24 16.99
C ALA A 508 18.57 -29.30 17.01
N PHE A 509 19.19 -29.20 15.82
CA PHE A 509 20.65 -29.21 15.69
C PHE A 509 21.17 -28.11 14.76
N VAL A 510 22.45 -27.80 14.89
CA VAL A 510 23.27 -27.08 13.91
C VAL A 510 24.28 -28.05 13.34
N THR A 511 24.38 -28.12 12.02
CA THR A 511 25.43 -28.87 11.35
C THR A 511 26.62 -27.95 11.17
N THR A 512 27.76 -28.32 11.72
CA THR A 512 29.03 -27.62 11.51
C THR A 512 29.60 -27.89 10.11
N PRO A 513 30.61 -27.14 9.66
CA PRO A 513 31.26 -27.35 8.36
C PRO A 513 31.88 -28.74 8.20
N ASP A 514 32.36 -29.35 9.28
CA ASP A 514 32.87 -30.72 9.35
C ASP A 514 31.76 -31.79 9.43
N GLY A 515 30.49 -31.38 9.36
CA GLY A 515 29.33 -32.28 9.34
C GLY A 515 28.84 -32.73 10.72
N GLU A 516 29.44 -32.25 11.81
CA GLU A 516 29.04 -32.56 13.18
C GLU A 516 27.68 -31.93 13.51
N LYS A 517 26.78 -32.71 14.12
CA LYS A 517 25.47 -32.22 14.57
C LYS A 517 25.53 -31.80 16.03
N ILE A 518 25.51 -30.50 16.26
CA ILE A 518 25.48 -29.92 17.60
C ILE A 518 24.03 -29.71 18.00
N ALA A 519 23.58 -30.41 19.05
CA ALA A 519 22.25 -30.22 19.61
C ALA A 519 22.11 -28.83 20.26
N ILE A 520 21.06 -28.11 19.88
CA ILE A 520 20.73 -26.77 20.37
C ILE A 520 19.39 -26.77 21.11
N GLY A 521 19.15 -25.71 21.90
CA GLY A 521 17.96 -25.58 22.74
C GLY A 521 18.31 -25.54 24.22
N ILE A 522 17.32 -25.23 25.05
CA ILE A 522 17.45 -25.12 26.50
C ILE A 522 17.07 -26.48 27.13
N PRO A 523 17.95 -27.13 27.90
CA PRO A 523 17.62 -28.37 28.61
C PRO A 523 16.47 -28.15 29.61
N GLY A 524 15.49 -29.07 29.66
CA GLY A 524 14.40 -29.02 30.64
C GLY A 524 13.29 -28.00 30.35
N MET A 525 13.28 -27.35 29.18
CA MET A 525 12.22 -26.45 28.71
C MET A 525 11.01 -27.23 28.14
N GLY A 526 10.58 -28.27 28.86
CA GLY A 526 9.50 -29.16 28.45
C GLY A 526 8.22 -28.95 29.27
N GLU A 527 7.17 -28.53 28.58
CA GLU A 527 5.79 -28.27 29.06
C GLU A 527 5.63 -27.10 30.05
N PRO A 528 4.56 -26.29 29.90
CA PRO A 528 4.21 -25.29 30.92
C PRO A 528 4.06 -25.98 32.28
N PRO A 529 4.38 -25.29 33.39
CA PRO A 529 4.42 -25.92 34.69
C PRO A 529 3.10 -26.65 35.00
N LYS A 530 3.18 -27.97 35.24
CA LYS A 530 2.01 -28.80 35.62
C LYS A 530 1.51 -28.49 37.03
N ASP A 531 2.27 -27.72 37.79
CA ASP A 531 1.99 -27.33 39.18
C ASP A 531 1.09 -26.09 39.31
N GLY A 532 0.60 -25.54 38.19
CA GLY A 532 -0.24 -24.34 38.18
C GLY A 532 0.52 -23.02 38.31
N SER A 533 1.86 -23.05 38.30
CA SER A 533 2.65 -21.81 38.26
C SER A 533 2.54 -21.11 36.90
N VAL A 534 2.54 -19.77 36.94
CA VAL A 534 2.37 -18.94 35.74
C VAL A 534 3.60 -19.09 34.85
N ALA A 535 3.40 -19.57 33.62
CA ALA A 535 4.47 -19.65 32.63
C ALA A 535 5.14 -18.28 32.43
N TYR A 536 6.48 -18.27 32.34
CA TYR A 536 7.29 -17.06 32.17
C TYR A 536 7.11 -16.03 33.31
N ALA A 537 6.94 -16.50 34.55
CA ALA A 537 6.72 -15.63 35.70
C ALA A 537 7.88 -14.64 35.96
N ASP A 538 9.07 -14.97 35.47
CA ASP A 538 10.30 -14.19 35.54
C ASP A 538 10.40 -13.12 34.43
N ILE A 539 9.48 -13.12 33.45
CA ILE A 539 9.36 -12.07 32.43
C ILE A 539 8.19 -11.16 32.82
N PRO A 540 8.39 -9.86 33.10
CA PRO A 540 7.32 -8.92 33.42
C PRO A 540 6.18 -8.87 32.39
N LEU A 541 6.49 -8.98 31.09
CA LEU A 541 5.48 -9.10 30.02
C LEU A 541 4.78 -10.47 29.95
N ARG A 542 5.15 -11.43 30.81
CA ARG A 542 4.53 -12.76 30.98
C ARG A 542 4.51 -13.64 29.74
N ARG A 543 5.40 -13.38 28.78
CA ARG A 543 5.55 -14.17 27.56
C ARG A 543 6.97 -14.05 27.00
N PRO A 544 7.42 -15.03 26.18
CA PRO A 544 8.61 -14.84 25.38
C PRO A 544 8.35 -13.80 24.28
N GLY A 545 9.44 -13.22 23.76
CA GLY A 545 9.36 -12.40 22.55
C GLY A 545 9.19 -13.27 21.30
N HIS A 546 8.58 -12.71 20.26
CA HIS A 546 8.49 -13.32 18.94
C HIS A 546 9.72 -12.94 18.08
N PRO A 547 10.17 -13.78 17.12
CA PRO A 547 11.26 -13.42 16.21
C PRO A 547 11.06 -12.08 15.48
N SER A 548 9.82 -11.73 15.13
CA SER A 548 9.48 -10.44 14.53
C SER A 548 9.75 -9.27 15.48
N GLU A 549 9.52 -9.41 16.79
CA GLU A 549 9.87 -8.38 17.78
C GLU A 549 11.40 -8.24 17.91
N GLY A 550 12.12 -9.36 17.78
CA GLY A 550 13.58 -9.34 17.64
C GLY A 550 14.02 -8.54 16.42
N ALA A 551 13.42 -8.80 15.26
CA ALA A 551 13.67 -8.05 14.03
C ALA A 551 13.31 -6.57 14.13
N SER A 552 12.19 -6.21 14.77
CA SER A 552 11.78 -4.83 15.00
C SER A 552 12.81 -4.06 15.83
N SER A 553 13.42 -4.70 16.84
CA SER A 553 14.49 -4.08 17.61
C SER A 553 15.75 -3.83 16.76
N ILE A 554 16.10 -4.75 15.86
CA ILE A 554 17.21 -4.59 14.91
C ILE A 554 16.92 -3.43 13.95
N LEU A 555 15.70 -3.34 13.43
CA LEU A 555 15.28 -2.22 12.58
C LEU A 555 15.34 -0.90 13.34
N ALA A 556 14.84 -0.83 14.57
CA ALA A 556 14.88 0.40 15.38
C ALA A 556 16.32 0.92 15.50
N VAL A 557 17.27 0.04 15.83
CA VAL A 557 18.70 0.38 15.91
C VAL A 557 19.26 0.79 14.56
N ALA A 558 18.93 0.08 13.48
CA ALA A 558 19.36 0.41 12.12
C ALA A 558 18.84 1.77 11.65
N SER A 559 17.61 2.10 12.04
CA SER A 559 16.86 3.22 11.51
C SER A 559 17.41 4.59 11.95
N PRO A 560 16.95 5.67 11.30
CA PRO A 560 17.24 7.04 11.72
C PRO A 560 16.65 7.41 13.09
N LEU A 561 15.68 6.65 13.62
CA LEU A 561 15.13 6.86 14.96
C LEU A 561 16.20 6.71 16.06
N PHE A 562 17.23 5.91 15.79
CA PHE A 562 18.38 5.69 16.69
C PHE A 562 19.63 6.44 16.21
N SER A 563 19.47 7.51 15.44
CA SER A 563 20.59 8.28 14.86
C SER A 563 21.58 8.82 15.89
N TYR A 564 21.15 9.02 17.15
CA TYR A 564 22.02 9.45 18.25
C TYR A 564 22.42 8.33 19.23
N VAL A 565 22.06 7.08 18.94
CA VAL A 565 22.42 5.92 19.77
C VAL A 565 23.62 5.19 19.16
N SER A 566 24.74 5.18 19.88
CA SER A 566 25.97 4.47 19.48
C SER A 566 26.75 4.00 20.71
N GLY A 567 27.43 2.86 20.59
CA GLY A 567 28.20 2.21 21.65
C GLY A 567 27.35 1.54 22.74
N GLN A 568 26.04 1.41 22.54
CA GLN A 568 25.10 0.93 23.56
C GLN A 568 24.81 -0.57 23.44
N THR A 569 24.43 -1.18 24.56
CA THR A 569 23.85 -2.52 24.62
C THR A 569 22.37 -2.40 24.97
N ILE A 570 21.51 -2.72 24.01
CA ILE A 570 20.06 -2.59 24.13
C ILE A 570 19.50 -3.95 24.53
N MET A 571 18.93 -4.04 25.72
CA MET A 571 18.34 -5.28 26.23
C MET A 571 16.89 -5.42 25.76
N VAL A 572 16.60 -6.52 25.06
CA VAL A 572 15.26 -6.83 24.53
C VAL A 572 14.76 -8.08 25.25
N THR A 573 14.21 -7.89 26.46
CA THR A 573 14.00 -8.99 27.43
C THR A 573 12.57 -9.12 27.93
N GLY A 574 11.64 -8.27 27.47
CA GLY A 574 10.30 -8.19 28.06
C GLY A 574 10.29 -7.80 29.54
N GLY A 575 11.38 -7.17 30.00
CA GLY A 575 11.63 -6.76 31.37
C GLY A 575 12.31 -7.82 32.25
N ARG A 576 12.70 -8.96 31.70
CA ARG A 576 13.44 -9.97 32.46
C ARG A 576 14.83 -9.44 32.82
N ASN A 577 15.27 -9.74 34.05
CA ASN A 577 16.55 -9.30 34.62
C ASN A 577 16.72 -7.76 34.65
N MET A 578 15.62 -7.04 34.89
CA MET A 578 15.64 -5.60 35.21
C MET A 578 16.00 -5.36 36.67
#